data_AF-A0A3D5E638-F1
#
_entry.id   AF-A0A3D5E638-F1
#
_cell.length_a   1.000
_cell.length_b   1.000
_cell.length_c   1.000
_cell.angle_alpha   90.00
_cell.angle_beta   90.00
_cell.angle_gamma   90.00
#
_symmetry.space_group_name_H-M   'P 1'
#
loop_
_entity.id
_entity.type
_entity.pdbx_description
1 polymer ?
#
loop_
_entity_poly.entity_id
_entity_poly.type
_entity_poly.pdbx_seq_one_letter_code
_entity_poly.pdbx_strand_id
1 'polypeptide(L)'
;MKKIRIVTEGSVHFSDPEIARREHISIVPHQINMGSRNMQNGLGTISPEQYLDYIYKNDQEPNLPAPSIEEFTTYFRAIEKCDLDILCLCSSQNLSTSWKNATLASESVMGKIRINVIDTMTTSIGLGMLVEAASNAIIQGASIEEAGRVVRKKLAKVYGVFYLDSMQYL
;
A
#
# COMPACT_ATOMS: atom_id res chain seq x y z
N MET A 1 -3.00 -9.94 23.60
CA MET A 1 -3.18 -8.89 22.57
C MET A 1 -3.55 -9.59 21.28
N LYS A 2 -4.51 -9.02 20.52
CA LYS A 2 -4.92 -9.57 19.23
C LYS A 2 -3.77 -9.40 18.23
N LYS A 3 -3.53 -10.40 17.38
CA LYS A 3 -2.51 -10.32 16.33
C LYS A 3 -2.93 -9.26 15.29
N ILE A 4 -1.96 -8.57 14.72
CA ILE A 4 -2.20 -7.45 13.79
C ILE A 4 -1.66 -7.82 12.41
N ARG A 5 -2.46 -7.55 11.38
CA ARG A 5 -2.05 -7.60 9.98
C ARG A 5 -1.81 -6.17 9.48
N ILE A 6 -0.63 -5.92 8.90
CA ILE A 6 -0.39 -4.70 8.14
C ILE A 6 -0.92 -4.91 6.73
N VAL A 7 -1.73 -3.97 6.25
CA VAL A 7 -2.16 -3.90 4.85
C VAL A 7 -1.56 -2.66 4.21
N THR A 8 -0.94 -2.79 3.05
CA THR A 8 -0.49 -1.68 2.21
C THR A 8 -0.97 -1.89 0.78
N GLU A 9 -0.67 -0.97 -0.11
CA GLU A 9 -1.01 -1.05 -1.53
C GLU A 9 0.24 -1.06 -2.42
N GLY A 10 0.04 -1.46 -3.69
CA GLY A 10 1.10 -1.77 -4.66
C GLY A 10 2.06 -0.64 -5.05
N SER A 11 1.83 0.61 -4.63
CA SER A 11 2.80 1.71 -4.78
C SER A 11 3.95 1.64 -3.77
N VAL A 12 3.87 0.74 -2.78
CA VAL A 12 4.94 0.51 -1.81
C VAL A 12 6.19 -0.01 -2.50
N HIS A 13 7.34 0.50 -2.09
CA HIS A 13 8.64 -0.07 -2.44
C HIS A 13 9.43 -0.37 -1.16
N PHE A 14 9.96 -1.58 -1.04
CA PHE A 14 10.80 -1.98 0.10
C PHE A 14 12.25 -2.05 -0.34
N SER A 15 13.15 -1.41 0.40
CA SER A 15 14.59 -1.53 0.16
C SER A 15 15.10 -2.95 0.43
N ASP A 16 14.51 -3.64 1.41
CA ASP A 16 14.69 -5.08 1.62
C ASP A 16 13.41 -5.84 1.19
N PRO A 17 13.44 -6.61 0.10
CA PRO A 17 12.27 -7.35 -0.40
C PRO A 17 11.77 -8.41 0.58
N GLU A 18 12.59 -8.91 1.51
CA GLU A 18 12.15 -9.91 2.50
C GLU A 18 11.12 -9.33 3.47
N ILE A 19 11.08 -8.01 3.65
CA ILE A 19 10.05 -7.33 4.44
C ILE A 19 8.67 -7.62 3.85
N ALA A 20 8.51 -7.54 2.53
CA ALA A 20 7.24 -7.78 1.85
C ALA A 20 6.72 -9.22 2.04
N ARG A 21 7.62 -10.17 2.34
CA ARG A 21 7.30 -11.59 2.52
C ARG A 21 6.91 -11.97 3.94
N ARG A 22 6.99 -11.04 4.90
CA ARG A 22 6.57 -11.30 6.29
C ARG A 22 5.08 -11.64 6.31
N GLU A 23 4.71 -12.72 7.00
CA GLU A 23 3.34 -13.26 6.99
C GLU A 23 2.27 -12.28 7.50
N HIS A 24 2.67 -11.29 8.31
CA HIS A 24 1.79 -10.24 8.83
C HIS A 24 1.78 -8.96 7.99
N ILE A 25 2.27 -9.01 6.74
CA ILE A 25 2.13 -7.94 5.74
C ILE A 25 1.30 -8.46 4.57
N SER A 26 0.40 -7.62 4.06
CA SER A 26 -0.39 -7.92 2.87
C SER A 26 -0.43 -6.70 1.97
N ILE A 27 -0.21 -6.92 0.67
CA ILE A 27 -0.15 -5.87 -0.33
C ILE A 27 -1.37 -6.03 -1.24
N VAL A 28 -2.24 -5.03 -1.25
CA VAL A 28 -3.33 -4.94 -2.23
C VAL A 28 -2.73 -4.39 -3.53
N PRO A 29 -2.65 -5.18 -4.60
CA PRO A 29 -1.94 -4.77 -5.80
C PRO A 29 -2.66 -3.61 -6.50
N HIS A 30 -1.88 -2.68 -7.06
CA HIS A 30 -2.40 -1.76 -8.06
C HIS A 30 -2.61 -2.52 -9.37
N GLN A 31 -3.56 -2.10 -10.20
CA GLN A 31 -3.66 -2.64 -11.56
C GLN A 31 -2.78 -1.82 -12.51
N ILE A 32 -2.23 -2.49 -13.51
CA ILE A 32 -1.56 -1.90 -14.66
C ILE A 32 -2.36 -2.28 -15.90
N ASN A 33 -2.93 -1.28 -16.55
CA ASN A 33 -3.69 -1.50 -17.77
C ASN A 33 -2.77 -1.29 -18.98
N MET A 34 -2.62 -2.32 -19.79
CA MET A 34 -1.86 -2.31 -21.05
C MET A 34 -2.77 -2.76 -22.18
N GLY A 35 -3.66 -1.86 -22.62
CA GLY A 35 -4.66 -2.14 -23.64
C GLY A 35 -5.64 -3.22 -23.19
N SER A 36 -5.58 -4.40 -23.81
CA SER A 36 -6.41 -5.56 -23.46
C SER A 36 -5.83 -6.43 -22.33
N ARG A 37 -4.63 -6.11 -21.83
CA ARG A 37 -3.97 -6.85 -20.74
C ARG A 37 -4.03 -6.05 -19.45
N ASN A 38 -4.47 -6.69 -18.37
CA ASN A 38 -4.37 -6.15 -17.01
C ASN A 38 -3.31 -6.94 -16.24
N MET A 39 -2.36 -6.23 -15.66
CA MET A 39 -1.29 -6.81 -14.81
C MET A 39 -1.37 -6.21 -13.41
N GLN A 40 -0.73 -6.87 -12.44
CA GLN A 40 -0.72 -6.41 -11.05
C GLN A 40 0.64 -5.81 -10.69
N ASN A 41 0.63 -4.58 -10.16
CA ASN A 41 1.79 -3.90 -9.58
C ASN A 41 1.86 -4.14 -8.07
N GLY A 42 3.08 -4.27 -7.54
CA GLY A 42 3.35 -4.56 -6.12
C GLY A 42 3.61 -6.03 -5.80
N LEU A 43 3.50 -6.93 -6.80
CA LEU A 43 3.78 -8.37 -6.67
C LEU A 43 4.90 -8.86 -7.60
N GLY A 44 5.63 -7.94 -8.24
CA GLY A 44 6.77 -8.28 -9.12
C GLY A 44 6.38 -8.90 -10.47
N THR A 45 5.13 -8.75 -10.91
CA THR A 45 4.60 -9.37 -12.14
C THR A 45 5.06 -8.67 -13.43
N ILE A 46 5.48 -7.41 -13.33
CA ILE A 46 5.95 -6.57 -14.45
C ILE A 46 7.08 -5.67 -13.98
N SER A 47 8.12 -5.49 -14.80
CA SER A 47 9.20 -4.55 -14.51
C SER A 47 8.83 -3.12 -14.96
N PRO A 48 9.35 -2.07 -14.30
CA PRO A 48 9.14 -0.69 -14.74
C PRO A 48 9.56 -0.47 -16.20
N GLU A 49 10.66 -1.08 -16.63
CA GLU A 49 11.17 -0.97 -17.99
C GLU A 49 10.19 -1.57 -19.01
N GLN A 50 9.61 -2.74 -18.70
CA GLN A 50 8.60 -3.37 -19.56
C GLN A 50 7.36 -2.50 -19.74
N TYR A 51 6.94 -1.83 -18.66
CA TYR A 51 5.79 -0.93 -18.70
C TYR A 51 6.07 0.33 -19.52
N LEU A 52 7.22 0.98 -19.29
CA LEU A 52 7.64 2.16 -20.04
C LEU A 52 7.83 1.84 -21.53
N ASP A 53 8.44 0.71 -21.85
CA ASP A 53 8.58 0.22 -23.22
C ASP A 53 7.22 0.05 -23.91
N TYR A 54 6.23 -0.50 -23.19
CA TYR A 54 4.89 -0.69 -23.72
C TYR A 54 4.22 0.65 -24.04
N ILE A 55 4.25 1.60 -23.10
CA ILE A 55 3.70 2.95 -23.29
C ILE A 55 4.36 3.63 -24.49
N TYR A 56 5.70 3.61 -24.56
CA TYR A 56 6.45 4.24 -25.64
C TYR A 56 6.12 3.63 -27.01
N LYS A 57 6.03 2.30 -27.11
CA LYS A 57 5.76 1.59 -28.37
C LYS A 57 4.32 1.74 -28.87
N ASN A 58 3.36 1.97 -27.98
CA ASN A 58 1.93 2.00 -28.32
C ASN A 58 1.31 3.40 -28.25
N ASP A 59 2.10 4.44 -27.96
CA ASP A 59 1.65 5.82 -27.80
C ASP A 59 0.42 5.90 -26.85
N GLN A 60 0.51 5.19 -25.72
CA GLN A 60 -0.57 5.10 -24.74
C GLN A 60 -0.23 5.93 -23.50
N GLU A 61 -1.22 6.59 -22.93
CA GLU A 61 -1.03 7.24 -21.62
C GLU A 61 -0.86 6.20 -20.51
N PRO A 62 0.02 6.46 -19.52
CA PRO A 62 0.12 5.61 -18.34
C PRO A 62 -1.20 5.55 -17.58
N ASN A 63 -1.72 4.34 -17.37
CA ASN A 63 -2.90 4.09 -16.54
C ASN A 63 -2.62 3.03 -15.47
N LEU A 64 -2.61 3.47 -14.21
CA LEU A 64 -2.29 2.69 -13.02
C LEU A 64 -3.34 2.96 -11.93
N PRO A 65 -4.59 2.47 -12.07
CA PRO A 65 -5.63 2.81 -11.11
C PRO A 65 -5.29 2.24 -9.72
N ALA A 66 -5.62 3.03 -8.70
CA ALA A 66 -5.59 2.61 -7.31
C ALA A 66 -6.46 1.36 -7.10
N PRO A 67 -6.14 0.50 -6.11
CA PRO A 67 -7.02 -0.60 -5.75
C PRO A 67 -8.40 -0.07 -5.37
N SER A 68 -9.41 -0.76 -5.88
CA SER A 68 -10.82 -0.45 -5.67
C SER A 68 -11.26 -0.75 -4.23
N ILE A 69 -12.44 -0.22 -3.87
CA ILE A 69 -13.09 -0.52 -2.59
C ILE A 69 -13.32 -2.04 -2.45
N GLU A 70 -13.69 -2.72 -3.53
CA GLU A 70 -13.98 -4.16 -3.53
C GLU A 70 -12.70 -5.00 -3.34
N GLU A 71 -11.60 -4.60 -3.96
CA GLU A 71 -10.29 -5.23 -3.75
C GLU A 71 -9.86 -5.10 -2.28
N PHE A 72 -9.89 -3.90 -1.70
CA PHE A 72 -9.60 -3.72 -0.26
C PHE A 72 -10.55 -4.53 0.62
N THR A 73 -11.86 -4.51 0.33
CA THR A 73 -12.88 -5.25 1.08
C THR A 73 -12.59 -6.74 1.11
N THR A 74 -12.13 -7.31 -0.01
CA THR A 74 -11.78 -8.73 -0.11
C THR A 74 -10.65 -9.08 0.87
N TYR A 75 -9.60 -8.27 0.93
CA TYR A 75 -8.50 -8.45 1.88
C TYR A 75 -8.97 -8.28 3.33
N PHE A 76 -9.73 -7.22 3.62
CA PHE A 76 -10.20 -6.95 4.99
C PHE A 76 -11.11 -8.05 5.53
N ARG A 77 -12.03 -8.57 4.72
CA ARG A 77 -12.89 -9.70 5.11
C ARG A 77 -12.12 -11.01 5.27
N ALA A 78 -11.09 -11.25 4.47
CA ALA A 78 -10.23 -12.42 4.65
C ALA A 78 -9.49 -12.36 6.00
N ILE A 79 -8.99 -11.18 6.36
CA ILE A 79 -8.30 -10.93 7.63
C ILE A 79 -9.27 -10.98 8.82
N GLU A 80 -10.48 -10.45 8.67
CA GLU A 80 -11.58 -10.53 9.65
C GLU A 80 -11.85 -11.99 10.06
N LYS A 81 -11.92 -12.91 9.09
CA LYS A 81 -12.13 -14.35 9.33
C LYS A 81 -11.01 -15.00 10.16
N CYS A 82 -9.81 -14.41 10.15
CA CYS A 82 -8.68 -14.86 10.97
C CYS A 82 -8.66 -14.23 12.37
N ASP A 83 -9.66 -13.42 12.71
CA ASP A 83 -9.73 -12.65 13.95
C ASP A 83 -8.44 -11.84 14.22
N LEU A 84 -8.02 -11.07 13.22
CA LEU A 84 -6.86 -10.17 13.30
C LEU A 84 -7.31 -8.71 13.19
N ASP A 85 -6.61 -7.81 13.87
CA ASP A 85 -6.79 -6.37 13.66
C ASP A 85 -5.96 -5.88 12.47
N ILE A 86 -6.35 -4.78 11.84
CA ILE A 86 -5.75 -4.27 10.60
C ILE A 86 -5.15 -2.90 10.80
N LEU A 87 -3.84 -2.76 10.56
CA LEU A 87 -3.21 -1.47 10.34
C LEU A 87 -3.00 -1.28 8.84
N CYS A 88 -3.83 -0.45 8.21
CA CYS A 88 -3.75 -0.17 6.78
C CYS A 88 -2.95 1.12 6.53
N LEU A 89 -1.89 1.04 5.74
CA LEU A 89 -1.03 2.16 5.36
C LEU A 89 -1.14 2.37 3.85
N CYS A 90 -1.68 3.52 3.43
CA CYS A 90 -1.83 3.84 2.02
C CYS A 90 -0.90 4.99 1.63
N SER A 91 -0.52 5.08 0.35
CA SER A 91 0.15 6.28 -0.15
C SER A 91 -0.69 7.54 0.03
N SER A 92 -0.03 8.69 -0.13
CA SER A 92 -0.61 10.02 -0.02
C SER A 92 -1.96 10.12 -0.73
N GLN A 93 -2.98 10.59 -0.01
CA GLN A 93 -4.29 10.87 -0.61
C GLN A 93 -4.23 11.94 -1.72
N ASN A 94 -3.17 12.76 -1.75
CA ASN A 94 -2.93 13.74 -2.81
C ASN A 94 -2.34 13.13 -4.10
N LEU A 95 -1.92 11.86 -4.05
CA LEU A 95 -1.34 11.13 -5.19
C LEU A 95 -2.26 10.01 -5.69
N SER A 96 -3.07 9.44 -4.80
CA SER A 96 -3.84 8.24 -5.10
C SER A 96 -5.14 8.20 -4.32
N THR A 97 -6.20 7.65 -4.93
CA THR A 97 -7.47 7.39 -4.24
C THR A 97 -7.43 6.17 -3.33
N SER A 98 -6.30 5.47 -3.23
CA SER A 98 -6.11 4.27 -2.41
C SER A 98 -6.54 4.45 -0.96
N TRP A 99 -6.11 5.53 -0.30
CA TRP A 99 -6.48 5.80 1.10
C TRP A 99 -8.00 5.96 1.25
N LYS A 100 -8.64 6.69 0.33
CA LYS A 100 -10.09 6.88 0.33
C LYS A 100 -10.82 5.55 0.12
N ASN A 101 -10.37 4.75 -0.84
CA ASN A 101 -10.96 3.44 -1.15
C ASN A 101 -10.81 2.46 0.02
N ALA A 102 -9.64 2.41 0.65
CA ALA A 102 -9.39 1.61 1.86
C ALA A 102 -10.25 2.08 3.04
N THR A 103 -10.42 3.39 3.22
CA THR A 103 -11.27 3.95 4.27
C THR A 103 -12.73 3.52 4.09
N LEU A 104 -13.27 3.64 2.87
CA LEU A 104 -14.64 3.16 2.57
C LEU A 104 -14.77 1.65 2.72
N ALA A 105 -13.77 0.88 2.26
CA ALA A 105 -13.77 -0.58 2.41
C ALA A 105 -13.76 -1.03 3.88
N SER A 106 -13.17 -0.23 4.78
CA SER A 106 -13.11 -0.52 6.21
C SER A 106 -14.50 -0.57 6.87
N GLU A 107 -15.49 0.10 6.29
CA GLU A 107 -16.88 0.09 6.78
C GLU A 107 -17.49 -1.33 6.73
N SER A 108 -17.04 -2.16 5.79
CA SER A 108 -17.52 -3.54 5.63
C SER A 108 -17.16 -4.49 6.78
N VAL A 109 -16.18 -4.11 7.59
CA VAL A 109 -15.67 -4.88 8.74
C VAL A 109 -15.84 -4.12 10.07
N MET A 110 -16.49 -2.95 10.04
CA MET A 110 -16.70 -2.10 11.20
C MET A 110 -17.49 -2.83 12.29
N GLY A 111 -17.04 -2.70 13.55
CA GLY A 111 -17.65 -3.35 14.70
C GLY A 111 -17.28 -4.83 14.88
N LYS A 112 -16.56 -5.44 13.91
CA LYS A 112 -16.14 -6.84 13.98
C LYS A 112 -14.68 -7.02 14.35
N ILE A 113 -13.81 -6.20 13.75
CA ILE A 113 -12.38 -6.12 14.05
C ILE A 113 -11.96 -4.65 14.18
N ARG A 114 -10.81 -4.38 14.80
CA ARG A 114 -10.24 -3.03 14.74
C ARG A 114 -9.52 -2.87 13.42
N ILE A 115 -9.76 -1.75 12.76
CA ILE A 115 -9.06 -1.34 11.56
C ILE A 115 -8.69 0.13 11.69
N ASN A 116 -7.43 0.45 11.40
CA ASN A 116 -6.91 1.82 11.38
C ASN A 116 -6.27 2.07 10.02
N VAL A 117 -6.89 2.94 9.22
CA VAL A 117 -6.39 3.33 7.90
C VAL A 117 -5.65 4.67 8.02
N ILE A 118 -4.37 4.67 7.67
CA ILE A 118 -3.49 5.85 7.78
C ILE A 118 -3.13 6.34 6.38
N ASP A 119 -3.43 7.62 6.12
CA ASP A 119 -2.81 8.36 5.03
C ASP A 119 -1.34 8.61 5.41
N THR A 120 -0.43 7.99 4.66
CA THR A 120 1.00 8.12 4.97
C THR A 120 1.63 9.36 4.37
N MET A 121 0.91 10.19 3.59
CA MET A 121 1.44 11.41 2.97
C MET A 121 2.76 11.22 2.18
N THR A 122 3.08 9.98 1.79
CA THR A 122 4.27 9.60 1.02
C THR A 122 3.90 8.49 0.04
N THR A 123 4.84 8.04 -0.78
CA THR A 123 4.69 6.86 -1.66
C THR A 123 6.03 6.09 -1.71
N SER A 124 6.10 5.02 -2.51
CA SER A 124 7.33 4.30 -2.85
C SER A 124 8.15 3.89 -1.61
N ILE A 125 9.46 4.15 -1.60
CA ILE A 125 10.37 3.82 -0.49
C ILE A 125 9.90 4.43 0.83
N GLY A 126 9.38 5.66 0.81
CA GLY A 126 8.87 6.30 2.02
C GLY A 126 7.72 5.51 2.65
N LEU A 127 6.81 4.96 1.84
CA LEU A 127 5.74 4.08 2.31
C LEU A 127 6.33 2.77 2.87
N GLY A 128 7.31 2.17 2.19
CA GLY A 128 7.99 0.96 2.67
C GLY A 128 8.68 1.15 4.02
N MET A 129 9.35 2.27 4.22
CA MET A 129 10.01 2.62 5.50
C MET A 129 9.02 2.76 6.67
N LEU A 130 7.78 3.17 6.39
CA LEU A 130 6.71 3.29 7.38
C LEU A 130 6.07 1.92 7.66
N VAL A 131 5.83 1.11 6.62
CA VAL A 131 5.37 -0.28 6.77
C VAL A 131 6.37 -1.09 7.59
N GLU A 132 7.66 -0.97 7.32
CA GLU A 132 8.71 -1.65 8.08
C GLU A 132 8.73 -1.19 9.55
N ALA A 133 8.59 0.12 9.81
CA ALA A 133 8.56 0.64 11.17
C ALA A 133 7.38 0.10 11.98
N ALA A 134 6.20 0.05 11.36
CA ALA A 134 5.02 -0.58 11.96
C ALA A 134 5.24 -2.07 12.20
N SER A 135 5.82 -2.77 11.21
CA SER A 135 6.12 -4.20 11.28
C SER A 135 7.03 -4.53 12.46
N ASN A 136 8.11 -3.76 12.63
CA ASN A 136 9.06 -3.93 13.72
C ASN A 136 8.43 -3.63 15.08
N ALA A 137 7.56 -2.61 15.18
CA ALA A 137 6.84 -2.31 16.41
C ALA A 137 5.88 -3.46 16.81
N ILE A 138 5.12 -4.00 15.84
CA ILE A 138 4.19 -5.12 16.08
C ILE A 138 4.94 -6.38 16.52
N ILE A 139 6.08 -6.69 15.90
CA ILE A 139 6.94 -7.83 16.30
C ILE A 139 7.41 -7.66 17.76
N GLN A 140 7.67 -6.43 18.20
CA GLN A 140 8.05 -6.11 19.58
C GLN A 140 6.85 -6.07 20.55
N GLY A 141 5.64 -6.41 20.09
CA GLY A 141 4.44 -6.50 20.90
C GLY A 141 3.63 -5.21 21.00
N ALA A 142 3.89 -4.21 20.14
CA ALA A 142 3.09 -2.99 20.12
C ALA A 142 1.62 -3.27 19.75
N SER A 143 0.69 -2.55 20.39
CA SER A 143 -0.71 -2.50 19.98
C SER A 143 -0.89 -1.81 18.62
N ILE A 144 -2.07 -1.91 18.02
CA ILE A 144 -2.39 -1.22 16.76
C ILE A 144 -2.27 0.31 16.90
N GLU A 145 -2.68 0.85 18.06
CA GLU A 145 -2.60 2.28 18.36
C GLU A 145 -1.15 2.73 18.56
N GLU A 146 -0.31 1.88 19.17
CA GLU A 146 1.13 2.12 19.36
C GLU A 146 1.88 2.06 18.02
N ALA A 147 1.63 1.04 17.21
CA ALA A 147 2.20 0.93 15.87
C ALA A 147 1.78 2.14 15.00
N GLY A 148 0.51 2.57 15.06
CA GLY A 148 0.04 3.78 14.39
C GLY A 148 0.72 5.05 14.89
N ARG A 149 1.04 5.16 16.19
CA ARG A 149 1.85 6.26 16.75
C ARG A 149 3.29 6.24 16.23
N VAL A 150 3.91 5.06 16.12
CA VAL A 150 5.24 4.91 15.52
C VAL A 150 5.25 5.42 14.08
N VAL A 151 4.26 5.03 13.28
CA VAL A 151 4.11 5.51 11.90
C VAL A 151 4.00 7.03 11.85
N ARG A 152 3.09 7.65 12.63
CA ARG A 152 2.91 9.11 12.66
C ARG A 152 4.17 9.86 13.11
N LYS A 153 4.92 9.33 14.09
CA LYS A 153 6.18 9.94 14.55
C LYS A 153 7.27 9.87 13.49
N LYS A 154 7.34 8.76 12.74
CA LYS A 154 8.33 8.57 11.67
C LYS A 154 7.96 9.39 10.43
N LEU A 155 6.67 9.51 10.12
CA LEU A 155 6.14 10.29 9.01
C LEU A 155 6.68 11.72 8.98
N ALA A 156 6.71 12.40 10.14
CA ALA A 156 7.25 13.76 10.25
C ALA A 156 8.75 13.90 9.89
N LYS A 157 9.44 12.79 9.64
CA LYS A 157 10.87 12.72 9.31
C LYS A 157 11.13 12.09 7.95
N VAL A 158 10.08 11.72 7.20
CA VAL A 158 10.19 11.16 5.85
C VAL A 158 9.95 12.28 4.85
N TYR A 159 10.87 12.44 3.91
CA TYR A 159 10.76 13.35 2.77
C TYR A 159 11.26 12.65 1.52
N GLY A 160 10.51 12.79 0.43
CA GLY A 160 10.87 12.26 -0.88
C GLY A 160 11.50 13.35 -1.75
N VAL A 161 12.57 13.02 -2.44
CA VAL A 161 13.17 13.86 -3.49
C VAL A 161 13.17 13.05 -4.77
N PHE A 162 12.57 13.59 -5.81
CA PHE A 162 12.47 12.95 -7.12
C PHE A 162 13.20 13.80 -8.15
N TYR A 163 13.97 13.14 -9.01
CA TYR A 163 14.58 13.73 -10.19
C TYR A 163 13.96 13.07 -11.41
N LEU A 164 13.55 13.86 -12.39
CA LEU A 164 12.84 13.41 -13.57
C LEU A 164 13.51 13.99 -14.81
N ASP A 165 13.66 13.17 -15.84
CA ASP A 165 14.18 13.63 -17.13
C ASP A 165 13.14 14.51 -17.87
N SER A 166 11.85 14.30 -17.61
CA SER A 166 10.73 15.01 -18.21
C SER A 166 9.51 15.04 -17.28
N MET A 167 8.68 16.08 -17.39
CA MET A 167 7.41 16.22 -16.69
C MET A 167 6.23 15.59 -17.44
N GLN A 168 6.46 14.95 -18.59
CA GLN A 168 5.40 14.43 -19.48
C GLN A 168 4.37 13.51 -18.80
N TYR A 169 4.77 12.80 -17.74
CA TYR A 169 3.95 11.77 -17.09
C TYR A 169 3.45 12.17 -15.68
N LEU A 170 3.58 13.44 -15.30
CA LEU A 170 3.05 14.02 -14.04
C LEU A 170 1.87 14.94 -14.33
#